data_AF-A0AAV2I5M4-F1
#
_entry.id   AF-A0AAV2I5M4-F1
#
_cell.length_a   1.000
_cell.length_b   1.000
_cell.length_c   1.000
_cell.angle_alpha   90.00
_cell.angle_beta   90.00
_cell.angle_gamma   90.00
#
_symmetry.space_group_name_H-M   'P 1'
#
loop_
_entity.id
_entity.type
_entity.pdbx_description
1 polymer ?
#
loop_
_entity_poly.entity_id
_entity_poly.type
_entity_poly.pdbx_seq_one_letter_code
_entity_poly.pdbx_strand_id
1 'polypeptide(L)'
;MCLALDPKNQPHEYTNGVTVTPHSLVITFSGLYYIYCSVCFHQDVNAAKITNSVAYVHRVSPYNPGGTGVLLKSVHNAFHKTSETTFTGGIFSLREGDRLQVCVIDSDGVDFKSESTYTGLFLLTGHQARDDAFPD
;
A
#
# COMPACT_ATOMS: atom_id res chain seq x y z
N MET A 1 -6.98 1.43 11.09
CA MET A 1 -6.28 0.16 11.36
C MET A 1 -5.41 -0.18 10.16
N CYS A 2 -4.18 -0.68 10.32
CA CYS A 2 -3.37 -1.11 9.18
C CYS A 2 -3.53 -2.60 8.92
N LEU A 3 -3.68 -2.96 7.66
CA LEU A 3 -3.95 -4.33 7.22
C LEU A 3 -2.69 -5.17 7.33
N ALA A 4 -2.86 -6.45 7.66
CA ALA A 4 -1.76 -7.39 7.60
C ALA A 4 -1.52 -7.82 6.16
N LEU A 5 -0.25 -7.91 5.77
CA LEU A 5 0.17 -8.52 4.51
C LEU A 5 0.44 -10.01 4.79
N ASP A 6 -0.16 -10.89 4.02
CA ASP A 6 0.03 -12.34 4.16
C ASP A 6 1.06 -12.87 3.15
N PRO A 7 2.35 -13.03 3.55
CA PRO A 7 3.39 -13.49 2.63
C PRO A 7 3.27 -14.97 2.22
N LYS A 8 2.24 -15.70 2.68
CA LYS A 8 2.09 -17.15 2.46
C LYS A 8 1.01 -17.51 1.44
N ASN A 9 0.27 -16.56 0.87
CA ASN A 9 -0.78 -16.83 -0.13
C ASN A 9 -0.24 -16.64 -1.56
N GLN A 10 0.24 -17.74 -2.15
CA GLN A 10 1.46 -17.78 -2.96
C GLN A 10 1.43 -17.82 -4.51
N PRO A 11 0.36 -17.58 -5.29
CA PRO A 11 0.52 -17.61 -6.76
C PRO A 11 0.86 -16.27 -7.43
N HIS A 12 0.63 -15.11 -6.78
CA HIS A 12 0.70 -13.79 -7.46
C HIS A 12 1.61 -12.76 -6.78
N GLU A 13 2.28 -13.14 -5.69
CA GLU A 13 3.17 -12.24 -4.95
C GLU A 13 4.61 -12.40 -5.45
N TYR A 14 5.09 -11.41 -6.20
CA TYR A 14 6.50 -11.31 -6.59
C TYR A 14 7.15 -10.13 -5.87
N THR A 15 8.16 -10.42 -5.06
CA THR A 15 8.88 -9.40 -4.28
C THR A 15 10.33 -9.36 -4.74
N ASN A 16 10.73 -8.27 -5.38
CA ASN A 16 12.12 -7.99 -5.72
C ASN A 16 12.45 -6.54 -5.34
N GLY A 17 13.53 -6.34 -4.58
CA GLY A 17 13.92 -5.02 -4.08
C GLY A 17 12.99 -4.40 -3.03
N VAL A 18 12.21 -5.23 -2.33
CA VAL A 18 11.31 -4.87 -1.23
C VAL A 18 11.25 -6.04 -0.25
N THR A 19 11.25 -5.76 1.05
CA THR A 19 11.01 -6.76 2.10
C THR A 19 9.57 -6.67 2.60
N VAL A 20 8.82 -7.77 2.52
CA VAL A 20 7.45 -7.85 3.07
C VAL A 20 7.54 -8.23 4.54
N THR A 21 6.90 -7.44 5.39
CA THR A 21 6.66 -7.73 6.80
C THR A 21 5.17 -7.85 7.02
N PRO A 22 4.70 -8.45 8.15
CA PRO A 22 3.27 -8.63 8.40
C PRO A 22 2.44 -7.34 8.31
N HIS A 23 3.02 -6.15 8.46
CA HIS A 23 2.27 -4.89 8.41
C HIS A 23 2.84 -3.85 7.45
N SER A 24 3.92 -4.16 6.73
CA SER A 24 4.56 -3.17 5.87
C SER A 24 5.41 -3.75 4.75
N LEU A 25 5.48 -2.99 3.65
CA LEU A 25 6.47 -3.16 2.60
C LEU A 25 7.67 -2.25 2.93
N VAL A 26 8.84 -2.82 3.14
CA VAL A 26 10.08 -2.09 3.46
C VAL A 26 10.92 -1.93 2.20
N ILE A 27 11.21 -0.69 1.85
CA ILE A 27 11.97 -0.34 0.64
C ILE A 27 13.45 -0.65 0.87
N THR A 28 14.06 -1.45 -0.01
CA THR A 28 15.49 -1.80 0.09
C THR A 28 16.38 -0.97 -0.83
N PHE A 29 15.82 -0.30 -1.83
CA PHE A 29 16.57 0.54 -2.76
C PHE A 29 15.92 1.92 -2.88
N SER A 30 16.72 2.97 -2.81
CA SER A 30 16.20 4.33 -3.00
C SER A 30 15.86 4.58 -4.47
N GLY A 31 14.72 5.21 -4.72
CA GLY A 31 14.27 5.45 -6.08
C GLY A 31 12.88 6.06 -6.21
N LEU A 32 12.43 6.16 -7.45
CA LEU A 32 11.08 6.56 -7.81
C LEU A 32 10.24 5.30 -8.02
N TYR A 33 9.17 5.17 -7.24
CA TYR A 33 8.30 4.00 -7.26
C TYR A 33 6.90 4.40 -7.71
N TYR A 34 6.31 3.58 -8.58
CA TYR A 34 4.86 3.60 -8.75
C TYR A 34 4.24 2.69 -7.70
N ILE A 35 3.35 3.24 -6.87
CA ILE A 35 2.62 2.53 -5.82
C ILE A 35 1.17 2.44 -6.26
N TYR A 36 0.55 1.28 -6.06
CA TYR A 36 -0.87 1.09 -6.29
C TYR A 36 -1.54 0.29 -5.18
N CYS A 37 -2.83 0.54 -5.00
CA CYS A 37 -3.66 -0.12 -4.01
C CYS A 37 -5.08 -0.28 -4.56
N SER A 38 -5.57 -1.50 -4.51
CA SER A 38 -6.96 -1.87 -4.73
C SER A 38 -7.54 -2.33 -3.41
N VAL A 39 -8.69 -1.79 -3.02
CA VAL A 39 -9.43 -2.26 -1.84
C VAL A 39 -10.89 -2.41 -2.23
N CYS A 40 -11.40 -3.62 -2.01
CA CYS A 40 -12.81 -3.94 -2.19
C CYS A 40 -13.54 -3.83 -0.86
N PHE A 41 -14.57 -3.00 -0.82
CA PHE A 41 -15.45 -2.86 0.33
C PHE A 41 -16.77 -3.59 0.06
N HIS A 42 -17.14 -4.49 0.96
CA HIS A 42 -18.43 -5.15 1.02
C HIS A 42 -19.25 -4.55 2.17
N GLN A 43 -20.46 -4.10 1.88
CA GLN A 43 -21.37 -3.57 2.89
C GLN A 43 -22.41 -4.64 3.26
N ASP A 44 -22.64 -4.84 4.57
CA ASP A 44 -23.69 -5.75 5.03
C ASP A 44 -25.07 -5.28 4.54
N VAL A 45 -25.80 -6.25 3.97
CA VAL A 45 -27.17 -6.19 3.46
C VAL A 45 -28.16 -5.58 4.48
N ASN A 46 -27.86 -5.63 5.78
CA ASN A 46 -28.73 -5.12 6.85
C ASN A 46 -28.31 -3.76 7.43
N ALA A 47 -27.24 -3.14 6.92
CA ALA A 47 -26.78 -1.85 7.42
C ALA A 47 -27.70 -0.71 6.93
N ALA A 48 -28.53 -0.16 7.82
CA ALA A 48 -29.37 1.01 7.55
C ALA A 48 -28.62 2.35 7.60
N LYS A 49 -27.27 2.33 7.62
CA LYS A 49 -26.42 3.51 7.80
C LYS A 49 -25.45 3.67 6.63
N ILE A 50 -25.23 4.92 6.23
CA ILE A 50 -24.14 5.31 5.34
C ILE A 50 -22.83 4.97 6.04
N THR A 51 -22.01 4.13 5.41
CA THR A 51 -20.65 3.84 5.86
C THR A 51 -19.66 4.55 4.97
N ASN A 52 -18.77 5.32 5.58
CA ASN A 52 -17.67 5.97 4.90
C ASN A 52 -16.43 5.10 5.09
N SER A 53 -16.10 4.32 4.08
CA SER A 53 -14.92 3.47 4.07
C SER A 53 -13.76 4.26 3.49
N VAL A 54 -12.62 4.26 4.18
CA VAL A 54 -11.42 4.97 3.71
C VAL A 54 -10.29 3.98 3.67
N ALA A 55 -9.58 3.89 2.55
CA ALA A 55 -8.30 3.20 2.45
C ALA A 55 -7.19 4.20 2.17
N TYR A 56 -6.03 4.02 2.78
CA TYR A 56 -4.88 4.87 2.53
C TYR A 56 -3.56 4.11 2.65
N VAL A 57 -2.60 4.51 1.82
CA VAL A 57 -1.22 4.04 1.91
C VAL A 57 -0.43 5.08 2.68
N HIS A 58 0.09 4.68 3.83
CA HIS A 58 0.88 5.50 4.74
C HIS A 58 2.36 5.16 4.62
N ARG A 59 3.20 6.18 4.42
CA ARG A 59 4.65 6.05 4.51
C ARG A 59 5.10 6.37 5.92
N VAL A 60 5.88 5.46 6.51
CA VAL A 60 6.70 5.71 7.69
C VAL A 60 8.14 5.84 7.23
N SER A 61 8.75 7.00 7.47
CA SER A 61 10.16 7.27 7.14
C SER A 61 10.95 7.46 8.44
N PRO A 62 11.60 6.39 8.97
CA PRO A 62 12.25 6.43 10.28
C PRO A 62 13.36 7.48 10.38
N TYR A 63 14.08 7.70 9.28
CA TYR A 63 15.22 8.61 9.21
C TYR A 63 14.85 10.03 8.74
N ASN A 64 13.60 10.26 8.33
CA ASN A 64 13.10 11.57 7.94
C ASN A 64 11.65 11.74 8.43
N PRO A 65 11.43 12.15 9.68
CA PRO A 65 10.09 12.29 10.24
C PRO A 65 9.17 13.20 9.41
N GLY A 66 9.71 14.28 8.81
CA GLY A 66 8.95 15.17 7.93
C GLY A 66 8.53 14.51 6.60
N GLY A 67 9.10 13.36 6.27
CA GLY A 67 8.68 12.52 5.16
C GLY A 67 7.57 11.52 5.50
N THR A 68 7.23 11.33 6.78
CA THR A 68 6.15 10.42 7.18
C THR A 68 4.78 11.02 6.85
N GLY A 69 3.88 10.24 6.27
CA GLY A 69 2.54 10.73 5.93
C GLY A 69 1.78 9.86 4.93
N VAL A 70 0.58 10.31 4.58
CA VAL A 70 -0.29 9.63 3.63
C VAL A 70 0.18 9.90 2.20
N LEU A 71 0.44 8.84 1.43
CA LEU A 71 0.80 8.91 0.01
C LEU A 71 -0.42 8.82 -0.89
N LEU A 72 -1.24 7.79 -0.65
CA LEU A 72 -2.46 7.53 -1.42
C LEU A 72 -3.64 7.47 -0.46
N LYS A 73 -4.79 8.00 -0.88
CA LYS A 73 -6.04 7.93 -0.13
C LYS A 73 -7.19 7.69 -1.08
N SER A 74 -8.03 6.75 -0.73
CA SER A 74 -9.33 6.47 -1.32
C SER A 74 -10.40 6.68 -0.26
N VAL A 75 -11.51 7.29 -0.67
CA VAL A 75 -12.72 7.43 0.16
C VAL A 75 -13.88 6.88 -0.65
N HIS A 76 -14.63 5.98 -0.03
CA HIS A 76 -15.84 5.41 -0.60
C HIS A 76 -17.00 5.63 0.37
N ASN A 77 -18.09 6.20 -0.13
CA ASN A 77 -19.30 6.43 0.64
C ASN A 77 -20.40 5.56 0.04
N ALA A 78 -20.74 4.45 0.69
CA ALA A 78 -21.78 3.55 0.23
C ALA A 78 -23.14 3.97 0.84
N PHE A 79 -24.12 4.23 -0.02
CA PHE A 79 -25.50 4.52 0.38
C PHE A 79 -26.43 3.30 0.24
N HIS A 80 -26.01 2.24 -0.47
CA HIS A 80 -26.79 1.02 -0.71
C HIS A 80 -25.90 -0.20 -0.99
N LYS A 81 -26.53 -1.39 -1.01
CA LYS A 81 -25.97 -2.74 -1.17
C LYS A 81 -25.14 -2.92 -2.45
N THR A 82 -23.94 -2.36 -2.53
CA THR A 82 -22.99 -2.60 -3.62
C THR A 82 -21.63 -2.93 -3.04
N SER A 83 -21.02 -4.02 -3.53
CA SER A 83 -19.59 -4.19 -3.37
C SER A 83 -18.91 -3.21 -4.32
N GLU A 84 -18.03 -2.37 -3.81
CA GLU A 84 -17.27 -1.44 -4.64
C GLU A 84 -15.78 -1.55 -4.39
N THR A 85 -15.04 -1.63 -5.49
CA THR A 85 -13.59 -1.67 -5.47
C THR A 85 -13.07 -0.28 -5.79
N THR A 86 -12.24 0.27 -4.91
CA THR A 86 -11.47 1.47 -5.25
C THR A 86 -10.04 1.12 -5.61
N PHE A 87 -9.59 1.68 -6.71
CA PHE A 87 -8.20 1.61 -7.14
C PHE A 87 -7.56 3.00 -7.07
N THR A 88 -6.39 3.09 -6.44
CA THR A 88 -5.59 4.32 -6.39
C THR A 88 -4.13 4.00 -6.69
N GLY A 89 -3.44 4.94 -7.33
CA GLY A 89 -2.03 4.80 -7.65
C GLY A 89 -1.34 6.14 -7.84
N GLY A 90 -0.02 6.14 -7.70
CA GLY A 90 0.78 7.36 -7.79
C GLY A 90 2.27 7.07 -7.76
N ILE A 91 3.05 8.08 -8.15
CA ILE A 91 4.51 8.00 -8.23
C ILE A 91 5.11 8.75 -7.05
N PHE A 92 5.99 8.11 -6.30
CA PHE A 92 6.61 8.66 -5.10
C PHE A 92 8.11 8.36 -5.06
N SER A 93 8.89 9.33 -4.58
CA SER A 93 10.29 9.09 -4.25
C SER A 93 10.38 8.46 -2.86
N LEU A 94 10.91 7.24 -2.82
CA LEU A 94 11.10 6.46 -1.60
C LEU A 94 12.59 6.26 -1.35
N ARG A 95 12.94 6.24 -0.07
CA ARG A 95 14.31 5.96 0.38
C ARG A 95 14.39 4.57 0.95
N GLU A 96 15.59 4.01 0.91
CA GLU A 96 15.91 2.79 1.65
C GLU A 96 15.48 2.93 3.13
N GLY A 97 14.80 1.91 3.63
CA GLY A 97 14.25 1.86 4.99
C GLY A 97 12.88 2.53 5.14
N ASP A 98 12.36 3.25 4.14
CA ASP A 98 10.96 3.69 4.13
C ASP A 98 10.04 2.46 4.22
N ARG A 99 8.95 2.59 4.98
CA ARG A 99 7.96 1.53 5.17
C ARG A 99 6.60 2.00 4.66
N LEU A 100 5.97 1.21 3.83
CA LEU A 100 4.61 1.46 3.34
C LEU A 100 3.62 0.56 4.08
N GLN A 101 2.56 1.16 4.59
CA GLN A 101 1.49 0.49 5.32
C GLN A 101 0.17 0.79 4.65
N VAL A 102 -0.65 -0.22 4.39
CA VAL A 102 -2.02 -0.03 3.92
C VAL A 102 -2.92 0.01 5.14
N CYS A 103 -3.73 1.04 5.25
CA CYS A 103 -4.61 1.22 6.39
C CYS A 103 -6.02 1.60 5.96
N VAL A 104 -7.00 1.12 6.72
CA VAL A 104 -8.42 1.37 6.49
C VAL A 104 -9.08 2.00 7.71
N ILE A 105 -10.08 2.85 7.46
CA ILE A 105 -11.04 3.33 8.45
C ILE A 105 -12.30 2.51 8.20
N ASP A 106 -12.67 1.70 9.20
CA ASP A 106 -13.65 0.60 9.12
C ASP A 106 -13.13 -0.64 8.36
N SER A 107 -12.69 -1.65 9.12
CA SER A 107 -12.19 -2.93 8.59
C SER A 107 -13.28 -3.95 8.34
N ASP A 108 -14.46 -3.76 8.94
CA ASP A 108 -15.48 -4.82 9.04
C ASP A 108 -16.15 -5.07 7.68
N GLY A 109 -16.00 -4.14 6.74
CA GLY A 109 -16.44 -4.25 5.36
C GLY A 109 -15.35 -4.52 4.33
N VAL A 110 -14.12 -4.91 4.68
CA VAL A 110 -13.08 -5.17 3.65
C VAL A 110 -13.12 -6.62 3.17
N ASP A 111 -13.21 -6.84 1.86
CA ASP A 111 -13.08 -8.18 1.25
C ASP A 111 -11.59 -8.51 1.04
N PHE A 112 -11.05 -9.44 1.84
CA PHE A 112 -9.63 -9.81 1.84
C PHE A 112 -9.23 -10.83 0.76
N LYS A 113 -10.05 -11.04 -0.27
CA LYS A 113 -9.66 -11.88 -1.41
C LYS A 113 -8.52 -11.20 -2.19
N SER A 114 -7.49 -11.98 -2.52
CA SER A 114 -6.31 -11.52 -3.27
C SER A 114 -6.63 -10.94 -4.65
N GLU A 115 -7.75 -11.35 -5.24
CA GLU A 115 -8.23 -10.86 -6.55
C GLU A 115 -8.85 -9.45 -6.48
N SER A 116 -9.31 -9.01 -5.30
CA SER A 116 -10.08 -7.77 -5.12
C SER A 116 -9.36 -6.73 -4.27
N THR A 117 -8.70 -7.17 -3.19
CA THR A 117 -7.92 -6.32 -2.29
C THR A 117 -6.45 -6.70 -2.34
N TYR A 118 -5.64 -5.78 -2.86
CA TYR A 118 -4.20 -5.96 -2.99
C TYR A 118 -3.47 -4.62 -3.02
N THR A 119 -2.18 -4.64 -2.73
CA THR A 119 -1.30 -3.50 -2.92
C THR A 119 0.00 -3.97 -3.55
N GLY A 120 0.62 -3.10 -4.32
CA GLY A 120 1.90 -3.39 -4.90
C GLY A 120 2.65 -2.13 -5.28
N LEU A 121 3.89 -2.34 -5.68
CA LEU A 121 4.74 -1.29 -6.17
C LEU A 121 5.79 -1.85 -7.12
N PHE A 122 6.32 -0.99 -7.98
CA PHE A 122 7.48 -1.30 -8.80
C PHE A 122 8.39 -0.07 -8.96
N LEU A 123 9.68 -0.33 -9.06
CA LEU A 123 10.71 0.69 -9.23
C LEU A 123 10.68 1.20 -10.69
N LEU A 124 10.56 2.51 -10.86
CA LEU A 124 10.63 3.19 -12.16
C LEU A 124 12.06 3.60 -12.49
N THR A 125 12.76 4.19 -11.51
CA THR A 125 14.15 4.60 -11.63
C THR A 125 14.82 4.55 -10.27
N GLY A 126 15.97 3.88 -10.19
CA GLY A 126 16.74 3.75 -8.96
C GLY A 126 17.86 4.78 -8.91
N HIS A 127 18.18 5.26 -7.71
CA HIS A 127 19.50 5.80 -7.45
C HIS A 127 20.41 4.64 -7.08
N GLN A 128 21.07 4.04 -8.08
CA GLN A 128 22.19 3.16 -7.81
C GLN A 128 23.32 4.07 -7.28
N ALA A 129 23.78 3.85 -6.04
CA ALA A 129 25.10 4.33 -5.67
C ALA A 129 26.08 3.62 -6.63
N ARG A 130 26.64 4.36 -7.58
CA ARG A 130 27.78 3.89 -8.37
C ARG A 130 28.93 3.71 -7.40
N ASP A 131 29.24 2.47 -7.03
CA ASP A 131 30.51 2.06 -6.45
C ASP A 131 31.61 2.05 -7.54
N ASP A 132 31.66 3.09 -8.38
CA ASP A 132 32.71 3.29 -9.36
C ASP A 132 33.81 4.14 -8.70
N ALA A 133 34.33 3.66 -7.57
CA ALA A 133 35.59 4.17 -7.03
C ALA A 133 36.71 3.66 -7.96
N PHE A 134 37.14 4.52 -8.89
CA PHE A 134 38.37 4.33 -9.64
C PHE A 134 39.55 4.27 -8.64
N PRO A 135 40.35 3.20 -8.63
CA PRO A 135 41.67 3.25 -8.03
C PRO A 135 42.60 4.03 -8.98
N ASP A 136 43.19 5.12 -8.46
CA ASP A 136 44.41 5.71 -9.02
C ASP A 136 45.62 4.79 -8.76
#